data_AF-A0A0F9D2G9-F1
#
_entry.id   AF-A0A0F9D2G9-F1
#
_cell.length_a   1.000
_cell.length_b   1.000
_cell.length_c   1.000
_cell.angle_alpha   90.00
_cell.angle_beta   90.00
_cell.angle_gamma   90.00
#
_symmetry.space_group_name_H-M   'P 1'
#
loop_
_entity.id
_entity.type
_entity.pdbx_description
1 polymer ?
#
loop_
_entity_poly.entity_id
_entity_poly.type
_entity_poly.pdbx_seq_one_letter_code
_entity_poly.pdbx_strand_id
1 'polypeptide(L)'
;VSAEKVHGLIAGAMRNNKDFCDLNIQEIKDVLGKCNKIKTILDSEDAFVEKLEQISSLISISDKEKLQNDMERKAINQGGVATLEHEEEEEAELEELEIKQMGAVELVTIIGSKGLSADHVMIIGFDNVNMSWVTKNAFYVAITRARKSLHILTALKSGGARQEHNFLNQLSDNHAEYFSYKKKDHAKNKLRGKQGFKTYLYNLNLVSQQRQTD
;
A
#
# COMPACT_ATOMS: atom_id res chain seq x y z
N VAL A 1 27.47 21.47 13.70
CA VAL A 1 28.30 21.17 12.52
C VAL A 1 28.35 22.43 11.66
N SER A 2 29.50 22.85 11.16
CA SER A 2 29.58 24.05 10.29
C SER A 2 28.97 23.79 8.92
N ALA A 3 28.37 24.82 8.30
CA ALA A 3 27.73 24.71 6.99
C ALA A 3 28.70 24.21 5.90
N GLU A 4 29.97 24.63 5.96
CA GLU A 4 31.03 24.20 5.05
C GLU A 4 31.30 22.68 5.15
N LYS A 5 31.28 22.14 6.37
CA LYS A 5 31.49 20.71 6.60
C LYS A 5 30.31 19.88 6.08
N VAL A 6 29.08 20.37 6.27
CA VAL A 6 27.87 19.73 5.71
C VAL A 6 27.91 19.76 4.19
N HIS A 7 28.27 20.89 3.58
CA HIS A 7 28.39 21.01 2.13
C HIS A 7 29.45 20.04 1.56
N GLY A 8 30.60 19.89 2.23
CA GLY A 8 31.62 18.91 1.86
C GLY A 8 31.12 17.46 1.89
N LEU A 9 30.27 17.12 2.87
CA LEU A 9 29.66 15.78 2.98
C LEU A 9 28.66 15.53 1.85
N ILE A 10 27.82 16.52 1.53
CA ILE A 10 26.83 16.42 0.44
C ILE A 10 27.55 16.24 -0.91
N ALA A 11 28.54 17.10 -1.19
CA ALA A 11 29.31 17.00 -2.43
C ALA A 11 30.07 15.66 -2.53
N GLY A 12 30.58 15.14 -1.40
CA GLY A 12 31.24 13.85 -1.32
C GLY A 12 30.31 12.66 -1.58
N ALA A 13 29.09 12.69 -1.04
CA ALA A 13 28.05 11.69 -1.30
C ALA A 13 27.68 11.66 -2.79
N MET A 14 27.40 12.84 -3.36
CA MET A 14 26.99 12.99 -4.76
C MET A 14 28.07 12.54 -5.75
N ARG A 15 29.34 12.93 -5.53
CA ARG A 15 30.44 12.55 -6.44
C ARG A 15 30.70 11.04 -6.46
N ASN A 16 30.50 10.37 -5.33
CA ASN A 16 30.79 8.94 -5.20
C ASN A 16 29.55 8.06 -5.43
N ASN A 17 28.39 8.65 -5.72
CA ASN A 17 27.10 7.98 -5.83
C ASN A 17 26.84 7.03 -4.65
N LYS A 18 27.07 7.54 -3.43
CA LYS A 18 26.87 6.81 -2.17
C LYS A 18 25.83 7.50 -1.32
N ASP A 19 25.03 6.71 -0.63
CA ASP A 19 24.13 7.24 0.38
C ASP A 19 24.94 7.81 1.54
N PHE A 20 24.37 8.78 2.26
CA PHE A 20 25.00 9.35 3.45
C PHE A 20 25.33 8.25 4.47
N CYS A 21 24.47 7.25 4.60
CA CYS A 21 24.66 6.10 5.49
C CYS A 21 25.93 5.28 5.18
N ASP A 22 26.39 5.31 3.93
CA ASP A 22 27.57 4.58 3.47
C ASP A 22 28.86 5.40 3.58
N LEU A 23 28.74 6.68 3.91
CA LEU A 23 29.88 7.50 4.26
C LEU A 23 30.32 7.10 5.69
N ASN A 24 31.50 6.46 5.78
CA ASN A 24 32.10 5.98 7.03
C ASN A 24 32.59 7.15 7.92
N ILE A 25 31.69 8.03 8.30
CA ILE A 25 31.95 9.32 8.94
C ILE A 25 31.29 9.29 10.32
N GLN A 26 32.06 9.69 11.34
CA GLN A 26 31.66 9.52 12.73
C GLN A 26 30.36 10.26 13.05
N GLU A 27 30.19 11.48 12.52
CA GLU A 27 28.99 12.28 12.73
C GLU A 27 27.72 11.60 12.19
N ILE A 28 27.82 10.89 11.06
CA ILE A 28 26.69 10.16 10.47
C ILE A 28 26.38 8.92 11.31
N LYS A 29 27.40 8.19 11.77
CA LYS A 29 27.22 7.06 12.69
C LYS A 29 26.58 7.48 14.00
N ASP A 30 26.98 8.62 14.55
CA ASP A 30 26.43 9.16 15.79
C ASP A 30 24.95 9.55 15.61
N VAL A 31 24.60 10.17 14.48
CA VAL A 31 23.21 10.50 14.13
C VAL A 31 22.37 9.24 13.91
N LEU A 32 22.86 8.27 13.14
CA LEU A 32 22.17 6.98 12.94
C LEU A 32 21.98 6.22 14.26
N GLY A 33 22.98 6.27 15.15
CA GLY A 33 22.88 5.72 16.49
C GLY A 33 21.79 6.39 17.32
N LYS A 34 21.65 7.71 17.24
CA LYS A 34 20.54 8.45 17.87
C LYS A 34 19.20 8.08 17.27
N CYS A 35 19.09 8.00 15.94
CA CYS A 35 17.87 7.60 15.25
C CYS A 35 17.40 6.20 15.67
N ASN A 36 18.33 5.25 15.77
CA ASN A 36 18.02 3.89 16.22
C ASN A 36 17.54 3.87 17.67
N LYS A 37 18.16 4.64 18.57
CA LYS A 37 17.70 4.76 19.96
C LYS A 37 16.29 5.34 20.04
N ILE A 38 16.01 6.41 19.27
CA ILE A 38 14.67 7.01 19.20
C ILE A 38 13.65 5.99 18.68
N LYS A 39 14.00 5.23 17.64
CA LYS A 39 13.14 4.17 17.12
C LYS A 39 12.81 3.12 18.20
N THR A 40 13.80 2.64 18.94
CA THR A 40 13.58 1.69 20.04
C THR A 40 12.65 2.26 21.13
N ILE A 41 12.75 3.56 21.43
CA ILE A 41 11.86 4.25 22.38
C ILE A 41 10.43 4.33 21.82
N LEU A 42 10.26 4.65 20.54
CA LEU A 42 8.94 4.72 19.91
C LEU A 42 8.26 3.35 19.87
N ASP A 43 9.03 2.29 19.63
CA ASP A 43 8.57 0.90 19.52
C ASP A 43 8.37 0.22 20.89
N SER A 44 8.76 0.84 22.02
CA SER A 44 8.57 0.26 23.35
C SER A 44 7.10 0.24 23.77
N GLU A 45 6.75 -0.53 24.79
CA GLU A 45 5.39 -0.56 25.37
C GLU A 45 5.16 0.53 26.43
N ASP A 46 6.14 1.44 26.61
CA ASP A 46 6.11 2.48 27.63
C ASP A 46 5.00 3.52 27.36
N ALA A 47 4.61 4.24 28.40
CA ALA A 47 3.64 5.33 28.27
C ALA A 47 4.21 6.48 27.42
N PHE A 48 3.36 7.21 26.69
CA PHE A 48 3.81 8.31 25.81
C PHE A 48 4.63 9.39 26.54
N VAL A 49 4.27 9.69 27.79
CA VAL A 49 5.01 10.64 28.64
C VAL A 49 6.44 10.16 28.88
N GLU A 50 6.62 8.88 29.18
CA GLU A 50 7.94 8.27 29.41
C GLU A 50 8.78 8.25 28.12
N LYS A 51 8.14 7.95 26.97
CA LYS A 51 8.79 8.03 25.65
C LYS A 51 9.29 9.44 25.33
N LEU A 52 8.48 10.47 25.62
CA LEU A 52 8.86 11.87 25.38
C LEU A 52 10.02 12.32 26.25
N GLU A 53 10.09 11.88 27.51
CA GLU A 53 11.23 12.14 28.37
C GLU A 53 12.51 11.49 27.84
N GLN A 54 12.41 10.22 27.43
CA GLN A 54 13.53 9.49 26.85
C GLN A 54 14.00 10.14 25.53
N ILE A 55 13.10 10.56 24.65
CA ILE A 55 13.45 11.25 23.39
C ILE A 55 14.04 12.64 23.66
N SER A 56 13.52 13.38 24.64
CA SER A 56 14.03 14.70 25.04
C SER A 56 15.49 14.64 25.51
N SER A 57 15.95 13.49 26.00
CA SER A 57 17.36 13.29 26.37
C SER A 57 18.30 13.13 25.17
N LEU A 58 17.75 12.78 24.00
CA LEU A 58 18.49 12.48 22.77
C LEU A 58 18.49 13.64 21.77
N ILE A 59 17.38 14.39 21.72
CA ILE A 59 17.18 15.52 20.82
C ILE A 59 16.47 16.67 21.53
N SER A 60 16.75 17.89 21.06
CA SER A 60 16.04 19.08 21.54
C SER A 60 14.62 19.11 20.94
N ILE A 61 13.61 19.12 21.81
CA ILE A 61 12.21 19.24 21.43
C ILE A 61 11.76 20.65 21.76
N SER A 62 11.40 21.42 20.74
CA SER A 62 11.02 22.84 20.87
C SER A 62 9.66 23.01 21.56
N ASP A 63 8.75 22.07 21.35
CA ASP A 63 7.37 22.10 21.86
C ASP A 63 6.94 20.68 22.26
N LYS A 64 7.05 20.39 23.55
CA LYS A 64 6.73 19.08 24.11
C LYS A 64 5.23 18.81 24.17
N GLU A 65 4.43 19.84 24.44
CA GLU A 65 2.97 19.71 24.53
C GLU A 65 2.36 19.41 23.17
N LYS A 66 2.82 20.09 22.12
CA LYS A 66 2.38 19.79 20.75
C LYS A 66 2.76 18.37 20.33
N LEU A 67 3.99 17.94 20.60
CA LEU A 67 4.43 16.59 20.25
C LEU A 67 3.66 15.51 21.04
N GLN A 68 3.36 15.75 22.32
CA GLN A 68 2.51 14.85 23.11
C GLN A 68 1.12 14.73 22.51
N ASN A 69 0.47 15.86 22.18
CA ASN A 69 -0.83 15.86 21.52
C ASN A 69 -0.78 15.14 20.17
N ASP A 70 0.28 15.31 19.39
CA ASP A 70 0.44 14.65 18.08
C ASP A 70 0.69 13.13 18.22
N MET A 71 1.33 12.68 19.30
CA MET A 71 1.54 11.26 19.59
C MET A 71 0.30 10.58 20.20
N GLU A 72 -0.49 11.31 21.00
CA GLU A 72 -1.76 10.84 21.59
C GLU A 72 -2.91 10.83 20.58
N ARG A 73 -2.86 11.71 19.56
CA ARG A 73 -3.74 11.63 18.40
C ARG A 73 -3.50 10.29 17.69
N LYS A 74 -4.38 9.31 17.96
CA LYS A 74 -4.49 8.07 17.19
C LYS A 74 -4.29 8.38 15.70
N ALA A 75 -3.38 7.62 15.09
CA ALA A 75 -3.02 7.59 13.67
C ALA A 75 -3.97 8.42 12.80
N ILE A 76 -3.50 9.60 12.37
CA ILE A 76 -4.03 10.47 11.31
C ILE A 76 -5.48 10.09 10.96
N ASN A 77 -6.41 10.63 11.73
CA ASN A 77 -7.84 10.53 11.43
C ASN A 77 -8.08 10.97 9.98
N GLN A 78 -8.69 10.05 9.24
CA GLN A 78 -9.00 9.98 7.81
C GLN A 78 -9.88 11.12 7.24
N GLY A 79 -10.00 12.26 7.92
CA GLY A 79 -11.00 13.29 7.59
C GLY A 79 -10.47 14.54 6.90
N GLY A 80 -9.24 14.97 7.20
CA GLY A 80 -8.72 16.28 6.74
C GLY A 80 -7.63 16.20 5.68
N VAL A 81 -6.98 15.05 5.54
CA VAL A 81 -5.88 14.83 4.59
C VAL A 81 -6.40 14.49 3.19
N ALA A 82 -7.60 13.89 3.09
CA ALA A 82 -8.19 13.49 1.80
C ALA A 82 -8.43 14.66 0.83
N THR A 83 -8.71 15.86 1.33
CA THR A 83 -8.97 17.05 0.48
C THR A 83 -7.71 17.73 -0.02
N LEU A 84 -6.61 17.71 0.76
CA LEU A 84 -5.33 18.30 0.33
C LEU A 84 -4.51 17.30 -0.49
N GLU A 85 -4.57 16.00 -0.18
CA GLU A 85 -3.97 14.95 -1.03
C GLU A 85 -4.66 14.84 -2.39
N HIS A 86 -5.98 15.02 -2.49
CA HIS A 86 -6.68 14.90 -3.79
C HIS A 86 -6.30 15.98 -4.81
N GLU A 87 -6.04 17.21 -4.38
CA GLU A 87 -5.71 18.29 -5.32
C GLU A 87 -4.22 18.27 -5.72
N GLU A 88 -3.30 17.90 -4.80
CA GLU A 88 -1.87 17.78 -5.11
C GLU A 88 -1.52 16.46 -5.85
N GLU A 89 -2.28 15.37 -5.64
CA GLU A 89 -2.05 14.08 -6.30
C GLU A 89 -2.63 14.06 -7.74
N GLU A 90 -3.73 14.77 -8.03
CA GLU A 90 -4.25 14.91 -9.41
C GLU A 90 -3.30 15.71 -10.32
N GLU A 91 -2.65 16.75 -9.79
CA GLU A 91 -1.74 17.61 -10.55
C GLU A 91 -0.37 16.92 -10.77
N ALA A 92 0.13 16.17 -9.78
CA ALA A 92 1.34 15.36 -9.92
C ALA A 92 1.16 14.12 -10.83
N GLU A 93 -0.04 13.51 -10.88
CA GLU A 93 -0.34 12.39 -11.80
C GLU A 93 -0.38 12.81 -13.28
N LEU A 94 -0.69 14.09 -13.55
CA LEU A 94 -0.59 14.66 -14.90
C LEU A 94 0.85 15.01 -15.28
N GLU A 95 1.73 15.32 -14.31
CA GLU A 95 3.13 15.68 -14.56
C GLU A 95 4.09 14.48 -14.63
N GLU A 96 3.79 13.33 -14.02
CA GLU A 96 4.55 12.06 -14.19
C GLU A 96 4.35 11.37 -15.57
N LEU A 97 3.90 12.12 -16.58
CA LEU A 97 3.85 11.68 -17.98
C LEU A 97 5.24 11.47 -18.63
N GLU A 98 6.35 11.67 -17.90
CA GLU A 98 7.70 11.27 -18.34
C GLU A 98 7.92 9.76 -18.16
N ILE A 99 7.28 9.03 -19.08
CA ILE A 99 7.62 7.72 -19.65
C ILE A 99 8.95 7.14 -19.11
N LYS A 100 8.91 6.53 -17.91
CA LYS A 100 9.76 5.36 -17.69
C LYS A 100 9.36 4.36 -18.75
N GLN A 101 10.34 3.83 -19.49
CA GLN A 101 10.14 2.85 -20.53
C GLN A 101 9.65 1.54 -19.87
N MET A 102 8.34 1.46 -19.59
CA MET A 102 7.72 0.32 -18.94
C MET A 102 7.65 -0.82 -19.96
N GLY A 103 7.91 -2.05 -19.50
CA GLY A 103 7.75 -3.24 -20.34
C GLY A 103 6.32 -3.37 -20.85
N ALA A 104 6.11 -4.16 -21.93
CA ALA A 104 4.76 -4.40 -22.46
C ALA A 104 3.79 -4.98 -21.40
N VAL A 105 4.34 -5.66 -20.39
CA VAL A 105 3.63 -6.14 -19.20
C VAL A 105 4.53 -5.95 -17.99
N GLU A 106 3.99 -5.40 -16.91
CA GLU A 106 4.66 -5.34 -15.61
C GLU A 106 3.85 -6.09 -14.56
N LEU A 107 4.56 -6.92 -13.78
CA LEU A 107 3.99 -7.64 -12.65
C LEU A 107 4.54 -7.03 -11.36
N VAL A 108 3.68 -6.32 -10.65
CA VAL A 108 4.02 -5.66 -9.37
C VAL A 108 3.00 -6.01 -8.31
N THR A 109 3.36 -5.81 -7.04
CA THR A 109 2.40 -5.91 -5.94
C THR A 109 1.48 -4.68 -5.93
N ILE A 110 0.31 -4.80 -5.29
CA ILE A 110 -0.63 -3.67 -5.12
C ILE A 110 0.04 -2.46 -4.47
N ILE A 111 0.94 -2.67 -3.51
CA ILE A 111 1.68 -1.56 -2.85
C ILE A 111 2.75 -1.01 -3.79
N GLY A 112 3.41 -1.88 -4.56
CA GLY A 112 4.43 -1.49 -5.54
C GLY A 112 3.89 -0.76 -6.76
N SER A 113 2.57 -0.69 -6.96
CA SER A 113 1.96 0.03 -8.08
C SER A 113 1.80 1.53 -7.84
N LYS A 114 2.18 2.05 -6.66
CA LYS A 114 2.14 3.49 -6.39
C LYS A 114 3.08 4.23 -7.36
N GLY A 115 2.60 5.33 -7.95
CA GLY A 115 3.34 6.11 -8.96
C GLY A 115 3.43 5.44 -10.33
N LEU A 116 2.70 4.35 -10.56
CA LEU A 116 2.60 3.73 -11.89
C LEU A 116 1.28 4.10 -12.56
N SER A 117 1.22 4.04 -13.89
CA SER A 117 -0.05 4.10 -14.60
C SER A 117 -0.03 3.22 -15.83
N ALA A 118 -1.14 2.52 -16.08
CA ALA A 118 -1.27 1.63 -17.22
C ALA A 118 -2.65 1.79 -17.88
N ASP A 119 -2.70 1.57 -19.19
CA ASP A 119 -3.97 1.53 -19.91
C ASP A 119 -4.90 0.44 -19.34
N HIS A 120 -4.33 -0.72 -19.02
CA HIS A 120 -5.05 -1.89 -18.53
C HIS A 120 -4.39 -2.41 -17.26
N VAL A 121 -5.16 -2.53 -16.18
CA VAL A 121 -4.69 -3.11 -14.91
C VAL A 121 -5.42 -4.41 -14.64
N MET A 122 -4.68 -5.43 -14.23
CA MET A 122 -5.21 -6.72 -13.84
C MET A 122 -4.82 -7.02 -12.39
N ILE A 123 -5.80 -7.10 -11.49
CA ILE A 123 -5.59 -7.53 -10.11
C ILE A 123 -5.87 -9.03 -10.01
N ILE A 124 -4.85 -9.81 -9.71
CA ILE A 124 -4.90 -11.27 -9.58
C ILE A 124 -4.94 -11.65 -8.10
N GLY A 125 -5.72 -12.68 -7.75
CA GLY A 125 -5.82 -13.14 -6.36
C GLY A 125 -6.75 -12.26 -5.53
N PHE A 126 -7.82 -11.74 -6.15
CA PHE A 126 -8.78 -10.89 -5.46
C PHE A 126 -9.76 -11.73 -4.63
N ASP A 127 -9.26 -12.32 -3.54
CA ASP A 127 -9.99 -13.23 -2.67
C ASP A 127 -9.74 -12.93 -1.19
N ASN A 128 -10.51 -13.60 -0.33
CA ASN A 128 -10.47 -13.37 1.11
C ASN A 128 -9.15 -13.76 1.80
N VAL A 129 -8.25 -14.49 1.14
CA VAL A 129 -6.98 -14.93 1.72
C VAL A 129 -5.87 -13.98 1.28
N ASN A 130 -5.70 -13.80 -0.02
CA ASN A 130 -4.64 -12.97 -0.60
C ASN A 130 -4.83 -11.48 -0.29
N MET A 131 -6.07 -10.99 -0.28
CA MET A 131 -6.35 -9.58 0.00
C MET A 131 -6.43 -9.25 1.50
N SER A 132 -6.31 -10.25 2.39
CA SER A 132 -6.48 -10.03 3.85
C SER A 132 -5.44 -9.08 4.45
N TRP A 133 -4.27 -8.96 3.80
CA TRP A 133 -3.17 -8.08 4.19
C TRP A 133 -3.19 -6.71 3.48
N VAL A 134 -4.14 -6.51 2.56
CA VAL A 134 -4.21 -5.32 1.71
C VAL A 134 -5.14 -4.29 2.35
N THR A 135 -4.62 -3.09 2.57
CA THR A 135 -5.43 -1.98 3.11
C THR A 135 -6.36 -1.42 2.04
N LYS A 136 -7.43 -0.75 2.51
CA LYS A 136 -8.38 -0.06 1.63
C LYS A 136 -7.64 0.94 0.71
N ASN A 137 -6.76 1.76 1.27
CA ASN A 137 -6.01 2.77 0.51
C ASN A 137 -5.12 2.15 -0.56
N ALA A 138 -4.39 1.07 -0.24
CA ALA A 138 -3.56 0.38 -1.23
C ALA A 138 -4.40 -0.18 -2.39
N PHE A 139 -5.59 -0.71 -2.10
CA PHE A 139 -6.53 -1.12 -3.14
C PHE A 139 -7.01 0.05 -4.00
N TYR A 140 -7.39 1.19 -3.39
CA TYR A 140 -7.79 2.39 -4.14
C TYR A 140 -6.69 2.91 -5.04
N VAL A 141 -5.46 3.02 -4.52
CA VAL A 141 -4.29 3.41 -5.31
C VAL A 141 -4.11 2.47 -6.50
N ALA A 142 -4.23 1.16 -6.31
CA ALA A 142 -4.05 0.21 -7.41
C ALA A 142 -5.14 0.29 -8.50
N ILE A 143 -6.41 0.53 -8.12
CA ILE A 143 -7.49 0.64 -9.12
C ILE A 143 -7.42 1.97 -9.90
N THR A 144 -6.94 3.05 -9.27
CA THR A 144 -6.80 4.36 -9.95
C THR A 144 -5.64 4.37 -10.95
N ARG A 145 -4.72 3.40 -10.90
CA ARG A 145 -3.66 3.29 -11.92
C ARG A 145 -4.20 2.87 -13.29
N ALA A 146 -5.44 2.38 -13.36
CA ALA A 146 -6.08 1.90 -14.58
C ALA A 146 -6.70 3.05 -15.40
N ARG A 147 -6.09 3.39 -16.54
CA ARG A 147 -6.57 4.50 -17.39
C ARG A 147 -7.73 4.13 -18.32
N LYS A 148 -7.85 2.86 -18.74
CA LYS A 148 -8.92 2.40 -19.65
C LYS A 148 -9.74 1.24 -19.11
N SER A 149 -9.10 0.20 -18.58
CA SER A 149 -9.84 -0.92 -17.99
C SER A 149 -9.16 -1.54 -16.77
N LEU A 150 -10.01 -2.00 -15.85
CA LEU A 150 -9.62 -2.75 -14.67
C LEU A 150 -10.23 -4.15 -14.76
N HIS A 151 -9.39 -5.17 -14.62
CA HIS A 151 -9.80 -6.56 -14.54
C HIS A 151 -9.48 -7.11 -13.17
N ILE A 152 -10.49 -7.64 -12.47
CA ILE A 152 -10.32 -8.24 -11.15
C ILE A 152 -10.54 -9.74 -11.28
N LEU A 153 -9.55 -10.53 -10.86
CA LEU A 153 -9.55 -11.98 -10.98
C LEU A 153 -9.51 -12.63 -9.59
N THR A 154 -10.58 -13.36 -9.28
CA THR A 154 -10.69 -14.18 -8.07
C THR A 154 -10.41 -15.65 -8.42
N ALA A 155 -9.40 -16.25 -7.79
CA ALA A 155 -9.09 -17.67 -7.94
C ALA A 155 -9.59 -18.43 -6.70
N LEU A 156 -10.62 -19.25 -6.88
CA LEU A 156 -11.27 -19.98 -5.78
C LEU A 156 -10.68 -21.38 -5.64
N LYS A 157 -10.76 -21.95 -4.44
CA LYS A 157 -10.30 -23.32 -4.08
C LYS A 157 -8.79 -23.54 -4.13
N SER A 158 -8.02 -22.57 -4.62
CA SER A 158 -6.56 -22.54 -4.48
C SER A 158 -6.19 -21.84 -3.17
N GLY A 159 -5.23 -22.38 -2.41
CA GLY A 159 -4.69 -21.71 -1.22
C GLY A 159 -5.69 -21.40 -0.10
N GLY A 160 -6.83 -22.10 -0.05
CA GLY A 160 -7.86 -21.88 0.98
C GLY A 160 -8.86 -20.76 0.68
N ALA A 161 -8.74 -20.06 -0.46
CA ALA A 161 -9.67 -19.01 -0.88
C ALA A 161 -11.07 -19.59 -1.19
N ARG A 162 -12.10 -19.00 -0.59
CA ARG A 162 -13.50 -19.46 -0.74
C ARG A 162 -14.43 -18.37 -1.30
N GLN A 163 -14.05 -17.11 -1.19
CA GLN A 163 -14.89 -15.99 -1.60
C GLN A 163 -14.03 -14.84 -2.11
N GLU A 164 -14.66 -13.91 -2.80
CA GLU A 164 -14.07 -12.62 -3.15
C GLU A 164 -13.76 -11.77 -1.92
N HIS A 165 -12.86 -10.81 -2.05
CA HIS A 165 -12.65 -9.83 -0.99
C HIS A 165 -13.79 -8.80 -0.93
N ASN A 166 -14.08 -8.30 0.28
CA ASN A 166 -15.20 -7.38 0.52
C ASN A 166 -15.07 -6.01 -0.17
N PHE A 167 -13.87 -5.66 -0.63
CA PHE A 167 -13.62 -4.45 -1.42
C PHE A 167 -14.42 -4.42 -2.72
N LEU A 168 -14.75 -5.57 -3.30
CA LEU A 168 -15.65 -5.65 -4.47
C LEU A 168 -17.03 -5.05 -4.17
N ASN A 169 -17.46 -5.07 -2.91
CA ASN A 169 -18.76 -4.51 -2.53
C ASN A 169 -18.82 -2.99 -2.68
N GLN A 170 -17.66 -2.33 -2.64
CA GLN A 170 -17.55 -0.87 -2.72
C GLN A 170 -17.52 -0.36 -4.17
N LEU A 171 -17.32 -1.25 -5.14
CA LEU A 171 -17.39 -0.91 -6.56
C LEU A 171 -18.85 -0.87 -7.03
N SER A 172 -19.14 0.09 -7.91
CA SER A 172 -20.45 0.25 -8.54
C SER A 172 -20.75 -0.88 -9.52
N ASP A 173 -21.93 -1.47 -9.39
CA ASP A 173 -22.39 -2.55 -10.25
C ASP A 173 -22.71 -2.06 -11.67
N ASN A 174 -22.99 -0.75 -11.84
CA ASN A 174 -23.37 -0.16 -13.13
C ASN A 174 -22.26 -0.22 -14.18
N HIS A 175 -21.01 -0.34 -13.74
CA HIS A 175 -19.83 -0.38 -14.60
C HIS A 175 -19.05 -1.69 -14.47
N ALA A 176 -19.65 -2.71 -13.85
CA ALA A 176 -19.01 -3.99 -13.59
C ALA A 176 -19.65 -5.11 -14.41
N GLU A 177 -18.82 -5.87 -15.12
CA GLU A 177 -19.25 -7.11 -15.76
C GLU A 177 -18.68 -8.32 -15.01
N TYR A 178 -19.56 -9.27 -14.71
CA TYR A 178 -19.19 -10.46 -13.96
C TYR A 178 -19.15 -11.67 -14.87
N PHE A 179 -18.08 -12.45 -14.76
CA PHE A 179 -17.89 -13.66 -15.55
C PHE A 179 -17.39 -14.81 -14.69
N SER A 180 -17.71 -16.02 -15.11
CA SER A 180 -17.06 -17.24 -14.63
C SER A 180 -16.30 -17.90 -15.77
N TYR A 181 -15.15 -18.47 -15.44
CA TYR A 181 -14.36 -19.28 -16.37
C TYR A 181 -14.03 -20.60 -15.69
N LYS A 182 -14.25 -21.70 -16.41
CA LYS A 182 -13.89 -23.05 -15.96
C LYS A 182 -12.90 -23.65 -16.95
N LYS A 183 -11.75 -24.10 -16.45
CA LYS A 183 -10.71 -24.72 -17.28
C LYS A 183 -11.22 -25.93 -18.07
N LYS A 184 -12.14 -26.74 -17.50
CA LYS A 184 -12.69 -27.92 -18.15
C LYS A 184 -13.51 -27.58 -19.40
N ASP A 185 -14.26 -26.49 -19.34
CA ASP A 185 -15.22 -26.13 -20.38
C ASP A 185 -14.63 -25.10 -21.37
N HIS A 186 -13.45 -24.54 -21.06
CA HIS A 186 -12.80 -23.45 -21.79
C HIS A 186 -13.73 -22.28 -22.15
N ALA A 187 -14.81 -22.13 -21.38
CA ALA A 187 -15.91 -21.23 -21.67
C ALA A 187 -15.97 -20.09 -20.63
N LYS A 188 -16.04 -18.86 -21.14
CA LYS A 188 -16.33 -17.66 -20.36
C LYS A 188 -17.86 -17.47 -20.34
N ASN A 189 -18.46 -17.62 -19.17
CA ASN A 189 -19.90 -17.48 -18.97
C ASN A 189 -20.21 -16.17 -18.26
N LYS A 190 -21.02 -15.31 -18.89
CA LYS A 190 -21.48 -14.05 -18.28
C LYS A 190 -22.46 -14.33 -17.15
N LEU A 191 -22.26 -13.67 -16.02
CA LEU A 191 -23.10 -13.76 -14.83
C LEU A 191 -24.03 -12.55 -14.76
N ARG A 192 -25.19 -12.71 -14.12
CA ARG A 192 -26.21 -11.66 -13.99
C ARG A 192 -25.87 -10.68 -12.88
N GLY A 193 -24.90 -9.80 -13.14
CA GLY A 193 -24.44 -8.79 -12.20
C GLY A 193 -23.82 -9.38 -10.93
N LYS A 194 -23.67 -8.55 -9.90
CA LYS A 194 -23.04 -8.91 -8.63
C LYS A 194 -23.81 -9.97 -7.85
N GLN A 195 -25.14 -9.91 -7.88
CA GLN A 195 -25.95 -10.93 -7.22
C GLN A 195 -25.78 -12.30 -7.89
N GLY A 196 -25.79 -12.35 -9.22
CA GLY A 196 -25.50 -13.57 -9.96
C GLY A 196 -24.10 -14.12 -9.67
N PHE A 197 -23.13 -13.24 -9.48
CA PHE A 197 -21.79 -13.59 -9.04
C PHE A 197 -21.77 -14.19 -7.63
N LYS A 198 -22.38 -13.55 -6.63
CA LYS A 198 -22.47 -14.07 -5.25
C LYS A 198 -23.16 -15.43 -5.19
N THR A 199 -24.27 -15.59 -5.91
CA THR A 199 -24.95 -16.89 -6.01
C THR A 199 -24.07 -17.96 -6.64
N TYR A 200 -23.32 -17.61 -7.69
CA TYR A 200 -22.37 -18.53 -8.32
C TYR A 200 -21.29 -19.01 -7.34
N LEU A 201 -20.71 -18.09 -6.56
CA LEU A 201 -19.71 -18.40 -5.54
C LEU A 201 -20.26 -19.28 -4.42
N TYR A 202 -21.44 -18.95 -3.92
CA TYR A 202 -22.13 -19.73 -2.89
C TYR A 202 -22.33 -21.19 -3.34
N ASN A 203 -22.85 -21.38 -4.56
CA ASN A 203 -23.06 -22.72 -5.13
C ASN A 203 -21.75 -23.49 -5.32
N LEU A 204 -20.67 -22.82 -5.73
CA LEU A 204 -19.36 -23.46 -5.86
C LEU A 204 -18.83 -24.01 -4.53
N ASN A 205 -19.11 -23.30 -3.44
CA ASN A 205 -18.69 -23.67 -2.09
C ASN A 205 -19.52 -24.82 -1.51
N LEU A 206 -20.83 -24.83 -1.74
CA LEU A 206 -21.71 -25.94 -1.36
C LEU A 206 -21.25 -27.26 -2.00
N VAL A 207 -20.99 -27.24 -3.31
CA VAL A 207 -20.54 -28.45 -4.05
C VAL A 207 -19.18 -28.94 -3.56
N SER A 208 -18.28 -28.06 -3.11
CA SER A 208 -17.01 -28.50 -2.49
C SER A 208 -17.18 -29.11 -1.11
N GLN A 209 -18.13 -28.64 -0.30
CA GLN A 209 -18.36 -29.19 1.04
C GLN A 209 -18.93 -30.61 0.97
N GLN A 210 -19.86 -30.86 0.05
CA GLN A 210 -20.42 -32.21 -0.16
C GLN A 210 -19.35 -33.25 -0.56
N ARG A 211 -18.33 -32.84 -1.32
CA ARG A 211 -17.22 -33.74 -1.73
C ARG A 211 -16.15 -33.96 -0.66
N GLN A 212 -16.19 -33.23 0.46
CA GLN A 212 -15.28 -33.44 1.59
C GLN A 212 -15.88 -34.32 2.68
N THR A 213 -17.19 -34.58 2.61
CA THR A 213 -17.94 -35.44 3.54
C THR A 213 -18.15 -36.87 3.03
N ASP A 214 -17.72 -37.17 1.81
CA ASP A 214 -17.65 -38.51 1.22
C ASP A 214 -16.19 -39.00 1.22
#